data_AF-A0A6C0CLE8-F1
#
_entry.id   AF-A0A6C0CLE8-F1
#
_cell.length_a   1.000
_cell.length_b   1.000
_cell.length_c   1.000
_cell.angle_alpha   90.00
_cell.angle_beta   90.00
_cell.angle_gamma   90.00
#
_symmetry.space_group_name_H-M   'P 1'
#
loop_
_entity.id
_entity.type
_entity.pdbx_description
1 polymer ?
#
loop_
_entity_poly.entity_id
_entity_poly.type
_entity_poly.pdbx_seq_one_letter_code
_entity_poly.pdbx_strand_id
1 'polypeptide(L)'
;MSYTRKNRKGQPTKGWSKMSPGTHARTVMLKKCGKKCFLGPKKSFPICNKGTCKINPKGVYSAYIRAREWGKSKSTYKSSKPRHMRKTYKKIEKKAKRILKKYGYKNVGHR
;
A
#
# COMPACT_ATOMS: atom_id res chain seq x y z
N MET A 1 -22.15 -24.42 4.22
CA MET A 1 -21.26 -23.63 5.12
C MET A 1 -21.22 -22.18 4.64
N SER A 2 -21.98 -21.28 5.29
CA SER A 2 -21.92 -19.84 5.02
C SER A 2 -20.67 -19.26 5.66
N TYR A 3 -19.68 -18.88 4.84
CA TYR A 3 -18.52 -18.14 5.31
C TYR A 3 -18.98 -16.74 5.73
N THR A 4 -19.33 -16.56 7.00
CA THR A 4 -19.60 -15.24 7.56
C THR A 4 -18.35 -14.38 7.37
N ARG A 5 -18.42 -13.41 6.44
CA ARG A 5 -17.35 -12.42 6.24
C ARG A 5 -17.22 -11.67 7.56
N LYS A 6 -16.21 -12.01 8.37
CA LYS A 6 -15.84 -11.27 9.58
C LYS A 6 -15.82 -9.78 9.23
N ASN A 7 -16.85 -9.05 9.67
CA ASN A 7 -16.93 -7.61 9.56
C ASN A 7 -15.81 -7.04 10.42
N ARG A 8 -14.65 -6.78 9.82
CA ARG A 8 -13.51 -6.17 10.49
C ARG A 8 -13.85 -4.69 10.76
N LYS A 9 -14.66 -4.42 11.79
CA LYS A 9 -14.85 -3.09 12.37
C LYS A 9 -13.44 -2.51 12.62
N GLY A 10 -13.09 -1.41 11.95
CA GLY A 10 -11.83 -0.67 12.18
C GLY A 10 -10.60 -1.01 11.31
N GLN A 11 -10.72 -1.68 10.15
CA GLN A 11 -9.52 -1.86 9.30
C GLN A 11 -8.90 -0.51 8.88
N PRO A 12 -7.59 -0.30 9.07
CA PRO A 12 -6.89 0.94 8.71
C PRO A 12 -7.02 1.33 7.22
N THR A 13 -7.31 0.36 6.36
CA THR A 13 -7.46 0.56 4.90
C THR A 13 -8.92 0.68 4.45
N LYS A 14 -9.90 0.67 5.37
CA LYS A 14 -11.34 0.74 5.02
C LYS A 14 -11.63 2.04 4.23
N GLY A 15 -12.27 1.88 3.07
CA GLY A 15 -12.61 2.98 2.16
C GLY A 15 -11.45 3.46 1.27
N TRP A 16 -10.23 2.90 1.42
CA TRP A 16 -9.10 3.28 0.56
C TRP A 16 -9.36 3.03 -0.92
N SER A 17 -10.12 1.98 -1.30
CA SER A 17 -10.45 1.71 -2.70
C SER A 17 -11.16 2.87 -3.39
N LYS A 18 -12.04 3.59 -2.66
CA LYS A 18 -12.77 4.76 -3.17
C LYS A 18 -11.85 5.99 -3.34
N MET A 19 -10.85 6.12 -2.48
CA MET A 19 -9.89 7.24 -2.49
C MET A 19 -8.64 6.97 -3.35
N SER A 20 -8.35 5.71 -3.63
CA SER A 20 -7.17 5.28 -4.37
C SER A 20 -7.26 5.72 -5.82
N PRO A 21 -6.17 6.24 -6.41
CA PRO A 21 -6.16 6.55 -7.84
C PRO A 21 -6.25 5.28 -8.70
N GLY A 22 -7.11 5.32 -9.72
CA GLY A 22 -7.19 4.32 -10.80
C GLY A 22 -6.01 4.42 -11.78
N THR A 23 -5.95 3.55 -12.79
CA THR A 23 -4.80 3.40 -13.69
C THR A 23 -4.40 4.68 -14.41
N HIS A 24 -5.36 5.37 -15.04
CA HIS A 24 -5.13 6.64 -15.72
C HIS A 24 -4.73 7.74 -14.71
N ALA A 25 -5.49 7.86 -13.61
CA ALA A 25 -5.21 8.83 -12.55
C ALA A 25 -3.81 8.66 -11.95
N ARG A 26 -3.31 7.42 -11.80
CA ARG A 26 -1.95 7.15 -11.34
C ARG A 26 -0.89 7.70 -12.30
N THR A 27 -1.11 7.59 -13.62
CA THR A 27 -0.20 8.15 -14.62
C THR A 27 -0.18 9.68 -14.52
N VAL A 28 -1.35 10.32 -14.45
CA VAL A 28 -1.46 11.78 -14.30
C VAL A 28 -0.82 12.25 -13.00
N MET A 29 -1.09 11.57 -11.89
CA MET A 29 -0.51 11.90 -10.59
C MET A 29 1.00 11.66 -10.54
N LEU A 30 1.52 10.68 -11.29
CA LEU A 30 2.97 10.49 -11.38
C LEU A 30 3.63 11.67 -12.09
N LYS A 31 2.99 12.23 -13.12
CA LYS A 31 3.46 13.44 -13.80
C LYS A 31 3.37 14.68 -12.90
N LYS A 32 2.24 14.87 -12.21
CA LYS A 32 1.98 16.06 -11.38
C LYS A 32 2.67 16.05 -10.01
N CYS A 33 2.58 14.95 -9.27
CA CYS A 33 3.06 14.83 -7.89
C CYS A 33 4.41 14.09 -7.78
N GLY A 34 4.84 13.40 -8.85
CA GLY A 34 6.08 12.63 -8.85
C GLY A 34 6.10 11.48 -7.84
N LYS A 35 7.33 11.09 -7.45
CA LYS A 35 7.62 9.98 -6.51
C LYS A 35 7.16 10.24 -5.08
N LYS A 36 6.67 11.44 -4.75
CA LYS A 36 6.11 11.75 -3.42
C LYS A 36 4.90 10.87 -3.11
N CYS A 37 4.07 10.61 -4.12
CA CYS A 37 2.80 9.87 -3.96
C CYS A 37 2.88 8.38 -4.28
N PHE A 38 4.07 7.88 -4.63
CA PHE A 38 4.29 6.50 -5.02
C PHE A 38 5.52 5.95 -4.28
N LEU A 39 5.32 4.94 -3.44
CA LEU A 39 6.43 4.35 -2.69
C LEU A 39 7.21 3.30 -3.48
N GLY A 40 6.64 2.79 -4.58
CA GLY A 40 7.25 1.77 -5.41
C GLY A 40 7.71 2.25 -6.78
N PRO A 41 8.23 1.33 -7.62
CA PRO A 41 8.68 1.66 -8.96
C PRO A 41 7.52 2.13 -9.86
N LYS A 42 7.79 3.12 -10.70
CA LYS A 42 6.82 3.76 -11.60
C LYS A 42 5.60 4.27 -10.82
N LYS A 43 4.41 3.80 -11.18
CA LYS A 43 3.11 4.18 -10.61
C LYS A 43 2.59 3.18 -9.56
N SER A 44 3.48 2.37 -9.00
CA SER A 44 3.13 1.32 -8.03
C SER A 44 3.06 1.88 -6.61
N PHE A 45 2.20 1.29 -5.78
CA PHE A 45 2.00 1.68 -4.38
C PHE A 45 1.61 3.16 -4.22
N PRO A 46 0.41 3.56 -4.71
CA PRO A 46 -0.10 4.89 -4.48
C PRO A 46 -0.39 5.09 -2.98
N ILE A 47 0.02 6.24 -2.46
CA ILE A 47 -0.23 6.64 -1.07
C ILE A 47 -0.98 7.96 -0.92
N CYS A 48 -1.19 8.69 -2.01
CA CYS A 48 -1.97 9.93 -2.03
C CYS A 48 -3.39 9.69 -2.52
N ASN A 49 -4.32 10.55 -2.09
CA ASN A 49 -5.69 10.51 -2.60
C ASN A 49 -5.74 10.87 -4.09
N LYS A 50 -6.65 10.23 -4.84
CA LYS A 50 -6.91 10.53 -6.25
C LYS A 50 -7.08 12.04 -6.44
N GLY A 51 -6.36 12.61 -7.41
CA GLY A 51 -6.45 14.03 -7.74
C GLY A 51 -5.71 14.98 -6.79
N THR A 52 -5.06 14.46 -5.75
CA THR A 52 -4.31 15.29 -4.79
C THR A 52 -2.86 14.80 -4.64
N CYS A 53 -1.95 15.70 -4.28
CA CYS A 53 -0.59 15.32 -3.89
C CYS A 53 -0.42 15.16 -2.36
N LYS A 54 -1.54 14.92 -1.64
CA LYS A 54 -1.57 14.79 -0.18
C LYS A 54 -1.53 13.32 0.22
N ILE A 55 -0.59 12.99 1.09
CA ILE A 55 -0.40 11.62 1.61
C ILE A 55 -1.57 11.26 2.52
N ASN A 56 -2.16 10.09 2.29
CA ASN A 56 -3.22 9.55 3.13
C ASN A 56 -2.69 8.33 3.92
N PRO A 57 -2.77 8.33 5.25
CA PRO A 57 -2.34 7.20 6.08
C PRO A 57 -2.97 5.86 5.67
N LYS A 58 -4.22 5.86 5.20
CA LYS A 58 -4.91 4.66 4.71
C LYS A 58 -4.23 4.07 3.49
N GLY A 59 -3.76 4.91 2.58
CA GLY A 59 -3.02 4.51 1.39
C GLY A 59 -1.62 4.01 1.72
N VAL A 60 -0.94 4.67 2.67
CA VAL A 60 0.34 4.21 3.19
C VAL A 60 0.19 2.84 3.86
N TYR A 61 -0.88 2.61 4.63
CA TYR A 61 -1.17 1.32 5.25
C TYR A 61 -1.46 0.25 4.21
N SER A 62 -2.24 0.58 3.16
CA SER A 62 -2.47 -0.33 2.04
C SER A 62 -1.16 -0.70 1.34
N ALA A 63 -0.26 0.27 1.16
CA ALA A 63 1.05 0.03 0.57
C ALA A 63 1.93 -0.87 1.47
N TYR A 64 1.89 -0.65 2.79
CA TYR A 64 2.58 -1.47 3.79
C TYR A 64 2.12 -2.93 3.73
N ILE A 65 0.80 -3.19 3.80
CA ILE A 65 0.26 -4.56 3.74
C ILE A 65 0.71 -5.25 2.46
N ARG A 66 0.52 -4.59 1.30
CA ARG A 66 0.84 -5.19 0.01
C ARG A 66 2.33 -5.46 -0.16
N ALA A 67 3.18 -4.57 0.36
CA ALA A 67 4.63 -4.74 0.33
C ALA A 67 5.07 -5.89 1.26
N ARG A 68 4.44 -6.05 2.42
CA ARG A 68 4.70 -7.15 3.34
C ARG A 68 4.30 -8.51 2.75
N GLU A 69 3.14 -8.57 2.08
CA GLU A 69 2.70 -9.77 1.36
C GLU A 69 3.70 -10.18 0.28
N TRP A 70 4.11 -9.22 -0.57
CA TRP A 70 5.06 -9.44 -1.66
C TRP A 70 6.53 -9.50 -1.22
N GLY A 71 6.81 -9.18 0.04
CA GLY A 71 8.12 -9.30 0.67
C GLY A 71 8.43 -10.71 1.21
N LYS A 72 7.48 -11.64 1.13
CA LYS A 72 7.66 -13.05 1.52
C LYS A 72 8.55 -13.81 0.54
N SER A 73 9.05 -14.98 0.95
CA SER A 73 9.87 -15.85 0.10
C SER A 73 9.11 -16.32 -1.13
N LYS A 74 9.81 -16.53 -2.25
CA LYS A 74 9.20 -17.01 -3.50
C LYS A 74 8.45 -18.34 -3.32
N SER A 75 8.94 -19.22 -2.43
CA SER A 75 8.31 -20.50 -2.10
C SER A 75 6.93 -20.37 -1.44
N THR A 76 6.56 -19.19 -0.93
CA THR A 76 5.27 -18.96 -0.27
C THR A 76 4.13 -18.59 -1.23
N TYR A 77 4.43 -18.30 -2.50
CA TYR A 77 3.41 -17.94 -3.48
C TYR A 77 2.94 -19.18 -4.24
N LYS A 78 1.63 -19.45 -4.20
CA LYS A 78 1.02 -20.57 -4.94
C LYS A 78 0.86 -20.31 -6.44
N SER A 79 0.65 -19.05 -6.85
CA SER A 79 0.35 -18.70 -8.24
C SER A 79 0.99 -17.38 -8.66
N SER A 80 0.43 -16.24 -8.22
CA SER A 80 0.89 -14.92 -8.64
C SER A 80 2.23 -14.55 -7.98
N LYS A 81 3.28 -14.50 -8.80
CA LYS A 81 4.60 -14.06 -8.37
C LYS A 81 4.71 -12.54 -8.53
N PRO A 82 5.20 -11.82 -7.51
CA PRO A 82 5.37 -10.38 -7.63
C PRO A 82 6.48 -10.03 -8.63
N ARG A 83 6.25 -8.99 -9.44
CA ARG A 83 7.12 -8.60 -10.57
C ARG A 83 8.51 -8.14 -10.15
N HIS A 84 8.65 -7.55 -8.97
CA HIS A 84 9.93 -6.99 -8.52
C HIS A 84 10.66 -7.92 -7.56
N MET A 85 11.96 -7.68 -7.38
CA MET A 85 12.75 -8.41 -6.40
C MET A 85 12.20 -8.20 -4.98
N ARG A 86 12.33 -9.22 -4.12
CA ARG A 86 11.96 -9.17 -2.70
C ARG A 86 12.53 -7.94 -1.97
N LYS A 87 13.76 -7.54 -2.32
CA LYS A 87 14.43 -6.35 -1.76
C LYS A 87 13.63 -5.06 -1.99
N THR A 88 12.97 -4.93 -3.15
CA THR A 88 12.15 -3.77 -3.50
C THR A 88 10.96 -3.66 -2.56
N TYR A 89 10.23 -4.75 -2.34
CA TYR A 89 9.08 -4.76 -1.44
C TYR A 89 9.47 -4.52 0.02
N LYS A 90 10.57 -5.11 0.49
CA LYS A 90 11.11 -4.81 1.83
C LYS A 90 11.46 -3.32 2.01
N LYS A 91 12.03 -2.66 0.98
CA LYS A 91 12.31 -1.21 1.02
C LYS A 91 11.02 -0.39 1.11
N ILE A 92 10.01 -0.75 0.32
CA ILE A 92 8.68 -0.10 0.33
C ILE A 92 8.02 -0.27 1.70
N GLU A 93 8.04 -1.48 2.25
CA GLU A 93 7.51 -1.81 3.57
C GLU A 93 8.13 -0.93 4.65
N LYS A 94 9.47 -0.86 4.71
CA LYS A 94 10.21 -0.03 5.67
C LYS A 94 9.82 1.46 5.55
N LYS A 95 9.73 1.99 4.33
CA LYS A 95 9.36 3.38 4.07
C LYS A 95 7.91 3.67 4.48
N ALA A 96 6.98 2.77 4.14
CA ALA A 96 5.58 2.88 4.53
C ALA A 96 5.41 2.83 6.06
N LYS A 97 6.09 1.90 6.75
CA LYS A 97 6.09 1.80 8.21
C LYS A 97 6.60 3.08 8.87
N ARG A 98 7.66 3.69 8.34
CA ARG A 98 8.19 4.97 8.84
C ARG A 98 7.18 6.10 8.70
N ILE A 99 6.51 6.20 7.56
CA ILE A 99 5.47 7.22 7.34
C ILE A 99 4.30 6.99 8.31
N LEU A 100 3.81 5.76 8.45
CA LEU A 100 2.69 5.45 9.36
C LEU A 100 3.00 5.79 10.82
N LYS A 101 4.24 5.54 11.27
CA LYS A 101 4.68 5.95 12.61
C LYS A 101 4.58 7.46 12.82
N LYS A 102 4.91 8.28 11.82
CA LYS A 102 4.73 9.74 11.88
C LYS A 102 3.26 10.17 12.01
N TYR A 103 2.33 9.36 11.51
CA TYR A 103 0.88 9.59 11.62
C TYR A 103 0.25 8.95 12.88
N GLY A 104 1.06 8.56 13.87
CA GLY A 104 0.56 8.03 15.14
C GLY A 104 0.22 6.54 15.15
N TYR A 105 0.48 5.80 14.08
CA TYR A 105 0.30 4.35 14.07
C TYR A 105 1.50 3.69 14.77
N LYS A 106 1.40 3.50 16.10
CA LYS A 106 2.49 2.95 16.93
C LYS A 106 2.71 1.44 16.69
N ASN A 107 1.63 0.68 16.46
CA ASN A 107 1.64 -0.79 16.38
C ASN A 107 1.48 -1.35 14.94
N VAL A 108 2.05 -0.68 13.93
CA VAL A 108 1.94 -1.13 12.54
C VAL A 108 2.59 -2.50 12.35
N GLY A 109 1.76 -3.50 12.07
CA GLY A 109 2.19 -4.84 11.74
C GLY A 109 2.29 -5.82 12.91
N HIS A 110 2.00 -5.37 14.14
CA HIS A 110 1.70 -6.28 15.25
C HIS A 110 0.31 -6.86 15.02
N ARG A 111 0.21 -8.18 15.13
CA ARG A 111 -1.00 -8.96 14.95
C ARG A 111 -1.13 -9.91 16.12
#